data_AF-A0A1H5T7Z7-F1
#
_entry.id   AF-A0A1H5T7Z7-F1
#
_cell.length_a   1.000
_cell.length_b   1.000
_cell.length_c   1.000
_cell.angle_alpha   90.00
_cell.angle_beta   90.00
_cell.angle_gamma   90.00
#
_symmetry.space_group_name_H-M   'P 1'
#
loop_
_entity.id
_entity.type
_entity.pdbx_description
1 polymer ?
#
loop_
_entity_poly.entity_id
_entity_poly.type
_entity_poly.pdbx_seq_one_letter_code
_entity_poly.pdbx_strand_id
1 'polypeptide(L)' 'MNLDSQQPGNPFHGGAIIDEQGREIPITEAMIQQAFQRLEKSWQPPARSLNPGQKAGA' A
#
# COMPACT_ATOMS: atom_id res chain seq x y z
N MET A 1 -21.63 12.91 7.71
CA MET A 1 -21.07 11.95 6.73
C MET A 1 -22.25 11.42 5.95
N ASN A 2 -22.29 11.67 4.63
CA ASN A 2 -23.50 11.41 3.85
C ASN A 2 -23.61 9.90 3.55
N LEU A 3 -24.74 9.30 3.91
CA LEU A 3 -24.97 7.84 3.91
C LEU A 3 -25.43 7.32 2.52
N ASP A 4 -25.50 8.21 1.54
CA ASP A 4 -26.09 7.98 0.22
C ASP A 4 -25.18 7.17 -0.73
N SER A 5 -23.90 6.99 -0.37
CA SER A 5 -22.90 6.27 -1.19
C SER A 5 -23.03 4.74 -1.14
N GLN A 6 -24.09 4.20 -0.53
CA GLN A 6 -24.35 2.77 -0.39
C GLN A 6 -25.64 2.34 -1.12
N GLN A 7 -26.00 3.01 -2.22
CA GLN A 7 -27.06 2.51 -3.09
C GLN A 7 -26.57 1.26 -3.85
N PRO A 8 -27.27 0.11 -3.77
CA PRO A 8 -26.96 -1.04 -4.61
C PRO A 8 -27.18 -0.65 -6.07
N GLY A 9 -26.08 -0.55 -6.83
CA GLY A 9 -26.07 -0.10 -8.22
C GLY A 9 -25.21 1.15 -8.48
N ASN A 10 -24.69 1.82 -7.45
CA ASN A 10 -23.76 2.92 -7.65
C ASN A 10 -22.30 2.38 -7.66
N PRO A 11 -21.56 2.43 -8.79
CA PRO A 11 -20.21 1.87 -8.92
C PRO A 11 -19.15 2.76 -8.26
N PHE A 12 -19.53 3.60 -7.29
CA PHE A 12 -18.58 4.48 -6.63
C PHE A 12 -17.71 3.69 -5.66
N HIS A 13 -16.48 3.39 -6.07
CA HIS A 13 -15.50 2.61 -5.30
C HIS A 13 -14.59 3.46 -4.38
N GLY A 14 -14.82 4.77 -4.26
CA GLY A 14 -13.99 5.69 -3.49
C GLY A 14 -12.70 6.13 -4.19
N GLY A 15 -11.97 5.22 -4.86
CA GLY A 15 -10.74 5.53 -5.59
C GLY A 15 -10.41 4.53 -6.73
N ALA A 16 -9.62 4.99 -7.71
CA ALA A 16 -9.25 4.24 -8.90
C ALA A 16 -7.79 4.51 -9.33
N ILE A 17 -7.21 3.57 -10.09
CA ILE A 17 -5.94 3.73 -10.80
C ILE A 17 -6.25 4.07 -12.26
N ILE A 18 -5.50 4.99 -12.85
CA ILE A 18 -5.57 5.25 -14.30
C ILE A 18 -4.63 4.28 -15.03
N ASP A 19 -5.16 3.51 -15.96
CA ASP A 19 -4.35 2.62 -16.80
C ASP A 19 -3.72 3.35 -18.00
N GLU A 20 -2.91 2.63 -18.77
CA GLU A 20 -2.18 3.16 -19.93
C GLU A 20 -3.10 3.69 -21.05
N GLN A 21 -4.37 3.28 -21.05
CA GLN A 21 -5.39 3.73 -21.99
C GLN A 21 -6.20 4.92 -21.45
N GLY A 22 -5.86 5.41 -20.26
CA GLY A 22 -6.56 6.51 -19.59
C GLY A 22 -7.87 6.07 -18.92
N ARG A 23 -8.10 4.76 -18.74
CA ARG A 23 -9.32 4.25 -18.10
C ARG A 23 -9.16 4.23 -16.59
N GLU A 24 -10.22 4.60 -15.89
CA GLU A 24 -10.31 4.45 -14.44
C GLU A 24 -10.60 2.99 -14.08
N ILE A 25 -9.65 2.34 -13.40
CA ILE A 25 -9.77 0.99 -12.87
C ILE A 25 -9.97 1.09 -11.36
N PRO A 26 -11.16 0.72 -10.83
CA PRO A 26 -11.42 0.75 -9.40
C PRO A 26 -10.37 -0.02 -8.59
N ILE A 27 -9.94 0.56 -7.46
CA ILE A 27 -9.05 -0.14 -6.54
C ILE A 27 -9.87 -1.22 -5.83
N THR A 28 -9.45 -2.48 -5.98
CA THR A 28 -10.09 -3.62 -5.34
C THR A 28 -9.27 -4.13 -4.16
N GLU A 29 -9.91 -4.85 -3.26
CA GLU A 29 -9.24 -5.54 -2.14
C GLU A 29 -8.12 -6.47 -2.62
N ALA A 30 -8.34 -7.20 -3.72
CA ALA A 30 -7.34 -8.08 -4.30
C ALA A 30 -6.07 -7.34 -4.72
N MET A 31 -6.21 -6.12 -5.26
CA MET A 31 -5.07 -5.27 -5.63
C MET A 31 -4.28 -4.83 -4.40
N ILE A 32 -4.98 -4.47 -3.31
CA ILE A 32 -4.36 -4.06 -2.04
C ILE A 32 -3.57 -5.23 -1.45
N GLN A 33 -4.18 -6.42 -1.36
CA GLN A 33 -3.51 -7.62 -0.85
C GLN A 33 -2.27 -7.98 -1.67
N GLN A 34 -2.37 -7.92 -3.00
CA GLN A 34 -1.24 -8.17 -3.88
C GLN A 34 -0.11 -7.17 -3.65
N ALA A 35 -0.42 -5.88 -3.43
CA ALA A 35 0.57 -4.86 -3.14
C ALA A 35 1.31 -5.16 -1.82
N PHE A 36 0.60 -5.50 -0.75
CA PHE A 36 1.23 -5.87 0.52
C PHE A 36 2.12 -7.11 0.40
N GLN A 37 1.67 -8.16 -0.30
CA GLN A 37 2.51 -9.35 -0.53
C GLN A 37 3.81 -9.01 -1.27
N ARG A 38 3.79 -8.06 -2.20
CA ARG A 38 5.01 -7.61 -2.90
C ARG A 38 5.92 -6.83 -1.96
N LEU A 39 5.35 -5.94 -1.14
CA LEU A 39 6.11 -5.15 -0.17
C LEU A 39 6.82 -6.05 0.83
N GLU A 40 6.12 -7.03 1.42
CA GLU A 40 6.70 -7.99 2.35
C GLU A 40 7.88 -8.76 1.74
N LYS A 41 7.76 -9.20 0.49
CA LYS A 41 8.84 -9.89 -0.23
C LYS A 41 10.03 -8.99 -0.53
N SER A 42 9.78 -7.71 -0.79
CA SER A 42 10.82 -6.73 -1.10
C SER A 42 11.47 -6.11 0.14
N TRP A 43 10.88 -6.34 1.31
CA TRP A 43 11.33 -5.74 2.56
C TRP A 43 12.74 -6.23 2.90
N GLN A 44 13.69 -5.30 2.95
CA GLN A 44 15.01 -5.53 3.50
C GLN A 44 15.09 -4.85 4.86
N PRO A 45 15.49 -5.57 5.93
CA PRO A 45 15.72 -4.93 7.20
C PRO A 45 16.81 -3.87 7.02
N PRO A 46 16.67 -2.70 7.68
CA PRO A 46 17.71 -1.68 7.61
C PRO A 46 19.04 -2.31 8.04
N ALA A 47 20.09 -2.05 7.27
CA ALA A 47 21.43 -2.51 7.61
C ALA A 47 21.72 -2.05 9.05
N ARG A 48 21.98 -3.00 9.95
CA ARG A 48 22.42 -2.68 11.30
C ARG A 48 23.66 -1.82 11.13
N SER A 49 23.58 -0.55 11.51
CA SER A 49 24.76 0.29 11.63
C SER A 49 25.61 -0.33 12.73
N LEU A 50 26.53 -1.20 12.35
CA LEU A 50 27.62 -1.61 13.19
C LEU A 50 28.56 -0.41 13.25
N ASN A 51 28.20 0.59 14.06
CA ASN A 51 29.15 1.61 14.46
C ASN A 51 30.24 0.89 15.28
N PRO A 52 31.48 0.71 14.77
CA PRO A 52 32.54 0.01 15.50
C PRO A 52 33.09 0.86 16.67
N GLY A 53 32.48 2.01 16.95
CA GLY A 53 32.92 3.01 17.92
C GLY A 53 32.22 2.99 19.27
N GLN A 54 31.18 2.18 19.47
CA GLN A 54 30.61 1.98 20.81
C GLN A 54 31.47 0.99 21.60
N LYS A 55 32.67 1.44 21.98
CA LYS A 55 33.34 0.88 23.16
C LYS A 55 32.42 1.20 24.34
N ALA A 56 31.85 0.16 24.95
CA ALA A 56 31.37 0.25 26.31
C ALA A 56 32.54 0.73 27.16
N GLY A 57 32.44 1.97 27.64
CA GLY A 57 33.39 2.55 28.57
C GLY A 57 33.22 1.94 29.96
N ALA A 58 34.38 1.86 30.63
CA ALA A 58 34.62 1.67 32.06
C ALA A 58 34.16 0.35 32.70
#